data_AF-A0A6M3IQ92-F1
#
_entry.id   AF-A0A6M3IQ92-F1
#
_cell.length_a   1.000
_cell.length_b   1.000
_cell.length_c   1.000
_cell.angle_alpha   90.00
_cell.angle_beta   90.00
_cell.angle_gamma   90.00
#
_symmetry.space_group_name_H-M   'P 1'
#
loop_
_entity.id
_entity.type
_entity.pdbx_description
1 polymer ?
#
loop_
_entity_poly.entity_id
_entity_poly.type
_entity_poly.pdbx_seq_one_letter_code
_entity_poly.pdbx_strand_id
1 'polypeptide(L)'
;MAYTDTTAVRLLTNLTTGDISDADVTSIIAYATSMVNSDINVNVTRERVTYVDNTRQNQINSSNTIFYVQNWRGKFLADRDNDGGVDTGDVVVYLVASDGTETTATVSAIDSDDCKITLSSAPASGYKVYISYSWCYKDPATPDANIKLATTYLTAALCYKKIYDGLSPEQVYGNVRFKRDLTVDSKYYKLYEDSINKINSKSSGTWAEGEIF
;
A
#
# COMPACT_ATOMS: atom_id res chain seq x y z
N MET A 1 -6.29 3.69 -7.05
CA MET A 1 -5.70 3.29 -8.35
C MET A 1 -5.16 1.87 -8.25
N ALA A 2 -5.35 1.01 -9.25
CA ALA A 2 -4.89 -0.39 -9.16
C ALA A 2 -3.38 -0.53 -9.46
N TYR A 3 -2.67 -1.38 -8.72
CA TYR A 3 -1.23 -1.64 -8.96
C TYR A 3 -0.95 -2.51 -10.18
N THR A 4 -1.96 -3.16 -10.73
CA THR A 4 -1.85 -3.96 -11.95
C THR A 4 -3.10 -3.79 -12.82
N ASP A 5 -3.05 -4.38 -14.00
CA ASP A 5 -4.09 -4.30 -15.02
C ASP A 5 -4.47 -5.71 -15.49
N THR A 6 -5.66 -5.83 -16.08
CA THR A 6 -6.19 -7.11 -16.56
C THR A 6 -5.25 -7.74 -17.60
N THR A 7 -4.65 -6.94 -18.48
CA THR A 7 -3.70 -7.39 -19.50
C THR A 7 -2.48 -8.08 -18.89
N ALA A 8 -1.89 -7.53 -17.83
CA ALA A 8 -0.74 -8.11 -17.14
C ALA A 8 -1.10 -9.46 -16.49
N VAL A 9 -2.28 -9.57 -15.89
CA VAL A 9 -2.78 -10.82 -15.31
C VAL A 9 -2.99 -11.88 -16.39
N ARG A 10 -3.59 -11.49 -17.52
CA ARG A 10 -3.81 -12.36 -18.69
C ARG A 10 -2.51 -12.80 -19.33
N LEU A 11 -1.47 -11.96 -19.34
CA LEU A 11 -0.16 -12.30 -19.89
C LEU A 11 0.55 -13.38 -19.03
N LEU A 12 0.37 -13.30 -17.72
CA LEU A 12 1.03 -14.20 -16.76
C LEU A 12 0.27 -15.53 -16.54
N THR A 13 -1.00 -15.56 -16.91
CA THR A 13 -1.89 -16.70 -16.76
C THR A 13 -2.34 -17.21 -18.12
N ASN A 14 -3.00 -18.36 -18.18
CA ASN A 14 -3.64 -18.82 -19.41
C ASN A 14 -5.15 -18.51 -19.40
N LEU A 15 -5.59 -17.61 -18.52
CA LEU A 15 -7.00 -17.30 -18.33
C LEU A 15 -7.49 -16.42 -19.47
N THR A 16 -8.62 -16.78 -20.06
CA THR A 16 -9.31 -15.98 -21.09
C THR A 16 -10.55 -15.32 -20.51
N THR A 17 -11.18 -14.43 -21.28
CA THR A 17 -12.48 -13.83 -20.93
C THR A 17 -13.60 -14.85 -20.82
N GLY A 18 -13.44 -16.04 -21.42
CA GLY A 18 -14.38 -17.16 -21.27
C GLY A 18 -14.27 -17.86 -19.91
N ASP A 19 -13.11 -17.80 -19.25
CA ASP A 19 -12.89 -18.43 -17.94
C ASP A 19 -13.34 -17.51 -16.79
N ILE A 20 -13.04 -16.22 -16.92
CA ILE A 20 -13.40 -15.18 -15.95
C ILE A 20 -13.56 -13.84 -16.68
N SER A 21 -14.60 -13.08 -16.36
CA SER A 21 -14.85 -11.79 -17.01
C SER A 21 -13.81 -10.74 -16.63
N ASP A 22 -13.56 -9.75 -17.48
CA ASP A 22 -12.62 -8.67 -17.14
C ASP A 22 -13.13 -7.81 -15.97
N ALA A 23 -14.44 -7.67 -15.81
CA ALA A 23 -15.03 -7.02 -14.65
C ALA A 23 -14.71 -7.75 -13.34
N ASP A 24 -14.83 -9.09 -13.33
CA ASP A 24 -14.43 -9.91 -12.18
C ASP A 24 -12.94 -9.78 -11.88
N VAL A 25 -12.08 -9.81 -12.92
CA VAL A 25 -10.63 -9.65 -12.73
C VAL A 25 -10.34 -8.27 -12.14
N THR A 26 -10.97 -7.19 -12.62
CA THR A 26 -10.80 -5.85 -12.05
C THR A 26 -11.22 -5.77 -10.58
N SER A 27 -12.32 -6.41 -10.19
CA SER A 27 -12.70 -6.47 -8.76
C SER A 27 -11.70 -7.25 -7.92
N ILE A 28 -11.15 -8.35 -8.45
CA ILE A 28 -10.11 -9.12 -7.77
C ILE A 28 -8.82 -8.31 -7.67
N ILE A 29 -8.45 -7.53 -8.69
CA ILE A 29 -7.30 -6.63 -8.65
C ILE A 29 -7.45 -5.61 -7.52
N ALA A 30 -8.61 -4.97 -7.37
CA ALA A 30 -8.84 -4.01 -6.29
C ALA A 30 -8.68 -4.67 -4.90
N TYR A 31 -9.23 -5.88 -4.73
CA TYR A 31 -9.06 -6.66 -3.50
C TYR A 31 -7.59 -7.04 -3.27
N ALA A 32 -6.89 -7.51 -4.30
CA ALA A 32 -5.46 -7.86 -4.22
C ALA A 32 -4.58 -6.64 -3.89
N THR A 33 -4.87 -5.47 -4.46
CA THR A 33 -4.18 -4.21 -4.12
C THR A 33 -4.33 -3.89 -2.63
N SER A 34 -5.54 -4.03 -2.07
CA SER A 34 -5.75 -3.78 -0.64
C SER A 34 -4.98 -4.76 0.27
N MET A 35 -4.86 -6.02 -0.14
CA MET A 35 -4.08 -7.01 0.61
C MET A 35 -2.58 -6.71 0.53
N VAL A 36 -2.08 -6.40 -0.66
CA VAL A 36 -0.67 -6.02 -0.86
C VAL A 36 -0.32 -4.81 -0.01
N ASN A 37 -1.18 -3.78 0.01
CA ASN A 37 -1.02 -2.61 0.87
C ASN A 37 -0.93 -2.99 2.34
N SER A 38 -1.85 -3.82 2.84
CA SER A 38 -1.82 -4.28 4.22
C SER A 38 -0.52 -5.02 4.59
N ASP A 39 0.12 -5.69 3.63
CA ASP A 39 1.34 -6.48 3.86
C ASP A 39 2.63 -5.65 3.75
N ILE A 40 2.62 -4.53 3.01
CA ILE A 40 3.80 -3.67 2.81
C ILE A 40 3.76 -2.38 3.65
N ASN A 41 2.58 -1.91 4.03
CA ASN A 41 2.40 -0.64 4.72
C ASN A 41 2.58 -0.81 6.23
N VAL A 42 3.32 0.12 6.83
CA VAL A 42 3.46 0.21 8.28
C VAL A 42 2.61 1.37 8.78
N ASN A 43 1.60 1.03 9.58
CA ASN A 43 0.70 2.01 10.16
C ASN A 43 1.34 2.67 11.39
N VAL A 44 1.41 3.99 11.39
CA VAL A 44 1.86 4.81 12.51
C VAL A 44 0.66 5.55 13.08
N THR A 45 0.40 5.32 14.37
CA THR A 45 -0.73 5.93 15.06
C THR A 45 -0.21 6.96 16.06
N ARG A 46 -0.70 8.20 15.92
CA ARG A 46 -0.42 9.33 16.82
C ARG A 46 1.07 9.57 17.05
N GLU A 47 1.84 9.67 15.98
CA GLU A 47 3.22 10.16 16.08
C GLU A 47 3.20 11.64 16.47
N ARG A 48 3.90 11.99 17.54
CA ARG A 48 4.03 13.39 17.95
C ARG A 48 4.99 14.09 17.01
N VAL A 49 4.54 15.19 16.43
CA VAL A 49 5.38 16.05 15.60
C VAL A 49 6.43 16.75 16.47
N THR A 50 7.68 16.60 16.09
CA THR A 50 8.83 17.29 16.70
C THR A 50 9.78 17.76 15.62
N TYR A 51 10.74 18.59 16.00
CA TYR A 51 11.88 18.93 15.17
C TYR A 51 12.56 17.65 14.63
N VAL A 52 12.89 17.65 13.34
CA VAL A 52 13.57 16.54 12.66
C VAL A 52 14.99 16.95 12.27
N ASP A 53 15.14 18.04 11.52
CA ASP A 53 16.42 18.59 11.08
C ASP A 53 16.29 20.10 10.74
N ASN A 54 17.39 20.72 10.30
CA ASN A 54 17.45 22.17 10.02
C ASN A 54 16.46 22.63 8.94
N THR A 55 16.03 21.73 8.05
CA THR A 55 15.05 21.97 6.98
C THR A 55 13.64 21.63 7.47
N ARG A 56 13.48 20.50 8.18
CA ARG A 56 12.22 19.95 8.68
C ARG A 56 12.02 20.30 10.16
N GLN A 57 11.84 21.59 10.41
CA GLN A 57 11.83 22.12 11.78
C GLN A 57 10.53 21.86 12.54
N ASN A 58 9.41 21.66 11.83
CA ASN A 58 8.10 21.35 12.42
C ASN A 58 7.66 22.37 13.50
N GLN A 59 7.88 23.66 13.25
CA GLN A 59 7.55 24.71 14.22
C GLN A 59 6.03 24.82 14.40
N ILE A 60 5.58 25.00 15.64
CA ILE A 60 4.17 25.26 15.99
C ILE A 60 4.10 26.70 16.50
N ASN A 61 3.95 27.65 15.58
CA ASN A 61 4.07 29.09 15.85
C ASN A 61 2.84 29.90 15.38
N SER A 62 1.69 29.26 15.14
CA SER A 62 0.47 29.86 14.57
C SER A 62 0.56 30.35 13.12
N SER A 63 1.70 30.15 12.45
CA SER A 63 1.90 30.52 11.04
C SER A 63 2.31 29.35 10.16
N ASN A 64 3.02 28.36 10.71
CA ASN A 64 3.47 27.20 9.97
C ASN A 64 2.31 26.23 9.68
N THR A 65 2.09 25.92 8.41
CA THR A 65 1.09 24.94 7.95
C THR A 65 1.72 23.62 7.51
N ILE A 66 3.06 23.55 7.41
CA ILE A 66 3.79 22.43 6.84
C ILE A 66 4.41 21.61 7.96
N PHE A 67 4.14 20.31 7.96
CA PHE A 67 4.67 19.36 8.92
C PHE A 67 5.23 18.13 8.21
N TYR A 68 6.30 17.58 8.76
CA TYR A 68 7.00 16.42 8.27
C TYR A 68 6.91 15.29 9.30
N VAL A 69 6.71 14.07 8.83
CA VAL A 69 6.73 12.90 9.72
C VAL A 69 8.17 12.50 10.07
N GLN A 70 8.37 11.82 11.19
CA GLN A 70 9.73 11.45 11.61
C GLN A 70 10.30 10.32 10.75
N ASN A 71 9.44 9.43 10.27
CA ASN A 71 9.81 8.30 9.40
C ASN A 71 9.93 8.71 7.93
N TRP A 72 10.74 9.73 7.63
CA TRP A 72 10.92 10.23 6.25
C TRP A 72 12.09 9.59 5.49
N ARG A 73 13.15 9.17 6.19
CA ARG A 73 14.40 8.72 5.54
C ARG A 73 14.20 7.42 4.77
N GLY A 74 14.25 7.49 3.44
CA GLY A 74 14.10 6.35 2.54
C GLY A 74 12.70 5.74 2.59
N LYS A 75 11.70 6.52 2.98
CA LYS A 75 10.33 6.08 3.17
C LYS A 75 9.38 7.05 2.48
N PHE A 76 8.24 6.52 2.08
CA PHE A 76 7.18 7.25 1.38
C PHE A 76 5.90 7.15 2.21
N LEU A 77 5.06 8.18 2.15
CA LEU A 77 3.69 8.05 2.65
C LEU A 77 2.95 7.00 1.83
N ALA A 78 2.17 6.19 2.52
CA ALA A 78 1.50 5.04 1.94
C ALA A 78 -0.02 5.17 2.01
N ASP A 79 -0.66 4.44 1.09
CA ASP A 79 -2.11 4.27 1.00
C ASP A 79 -2.62 3.55 2.25
N ARG A 80 -3.27 4.30 3.13
CA ARG A 80 -3.74 3.83 4.43
C ARG A 80 -5.16 3.28 4.35
N ASP A 81 -6.01 3.86 3.52
CA ASP A 81 -7.40 3.44 3.38
C ASP A 81 -7.61 2.30 2.36
N ASN A 82 -6.56 1.99 1.60
CA ASN A 82 -6.45 0.91 0.63
C ASN A 82 -7.31 1.11 -0.63
N ASP A 83 -7.57 2.35 -1.03
CA ASP A 83 -8.26 2.66 -2.28
C ASP A 83 -7.33 2.63 -3.53
N GLY A 84 -6.05 2.41 -3.29
CA GLY A 84 -4.97 2.32 -4.25
C GLY A 84 -4.39 3.68 -4.67
N GLY A 85 -4.78 4.77 -4.03
CA GLY A 85 -4.21 6.11 -4.17
C GLY A 85 -3.48 6.52 -2.91
N VAL A 86 -2.59 7.52 -3.01
CA VAL A 86 -2.05 8.20 -1.83
C VAL A 86 -2.51 9.64 -1.87
N ASP A 87 -3.44 9.97 -0.99
CA ASP A 87 -4.04 11.30 -0.92
C ASP A 87 -4.25 11.80 0.52
N THR A 88 -4.92 12.94 0.65
CA THR A 88 -5.14 13.57 1.96
C THR A 88 -5.98 12.73 2.93
N GLY A 89 -6.76 11.75 2.45
CA GLY A 89 -7.55 10.81 3.23
C GLY A 89 -6.70 9.80 4.01
N ASP A 90 -5.47 9.56 3.56
CA ASP A 90 -4.54 8.62 4.20
C ASP A 90 -3.89 9.16 5.47
N VAL A 91 -4.05 10.46 5.74
CA VAL A 91 -3.39 11.16 6.83
C VAL A 91 -4.43 11.82 7.74
N VAL A 92 -4.34 11.55 9.04
CA VAL A 92 -5.17 12.21 10.04
C VAL A 92 -4.29 12.98 11.00
N VAL A 93 -4.51 14.30 11.07
CA VAL A 93 -3.76 15.20 11.96
C VAL A 93 -4.64 15.61 13.13
N TYR A 94 -4.16 15.35 14.34
CA TYR A 94 -4.82 15.70 15.59
C TYR A 94 -4.08 16.88 16.24
N LEU A 95 -4.86 17.86 16.67
CA LEU A 95 -4.41 19.02 17.42
C LEU A 95 -4.92 18.88 18.85
N VAL A 96 -4.00 18.80 19.81
CA VAL A 96 -4.32 18.67 21.23
C VAL A 96 -3.95 19.97 21.94
N ALA A 97 -4.96 20.66 22.48
CA ALA A 97 -4.78 21.87 23.25
C ALA A 97 -4.16 21.59 24.64
N SER A 98 -3.78 22.64 25.37
CA SER A 98 -3.16 22.53 26.70
C SER A 98 -4.09 21.93 27.76
N ASP A 99 -5.41 22.08 27.59
CA ASP A 99 -6.46 21.50 28.42
C ASP A 99 -6.78 20.02 28.09
N GLY A 100 -6.13 19.47 27.06
CA GLY A 100 -6.34 18.11 26.59
C GLY A 100 -7.46 17.96 25.56
N THR A 101 -8.12 19.05 25.15
CA THR A 101 -9.13 19.02 24.09
C THR A 101 -8.48 18.63 22.76
N GLU A 102 -9.05 17.62 22.09
CA GLU A 102 -8.56 17.11 20.80
C GLU A 102 -9.49 17.53 19.66
N THR A 103 -8.89 18.01 18.57
CA THR A 103 -9.58 18.35 17.33
C THR A 103 -8.80 17.80 16.14
N THR A 104 -9.49 17.50 15.04
CA THR A 104 -8.84 17.06 13.80
C THR A 104 -8.61 18.27 12.89
N ALA A 105 -7.38 18.44 12.42
CA ALA A 105 -7.04 19.45 11.42
C ALA A 105 -7.35 18.95 10.01
N THR A 106 -7.79 19.86 9.13
CA THR A 106 -7.95 19.55 7.71
C THR A 106 -6.60 19.59 7.02
N VAL A 107 -6.25 18.47 6.37
CA VAL A 107 -5.07 18.37 5.49
C VAL A 107 -5.44 18.93 4.12
N SER A 108 -4.64 19.85 3.59
CA SER A 108 -4.87 20.49 2.30
C SER A 108 -4.05 19.85 1.17
N ALA A 109 -2.87 19.32 1.48
CA ALA A 109 -2.03 18.63 0.52
C ALA A 109 -1.06 17.67 1.24
N ILE A 110 -0.70 16.60 0.54
CA ILE A 110 0.39 15.71 0.93
C ILE A 110 1.40 15.59 -0.20
N ASP A 111 2.63 15.29 0.17
CA ASP A 111 3.74 14.99 -0.73
C ASP A 111 4.39 13.72 -0.20
N SER A 112 4.18 12.63 -0.95
CA SER A 112 4.55 11.27 -0.56
C SER A 112 6.05 11.08 -0.45
N ASP A 113 6.82 11.78 -1.29
CA ASP A 113 8.27 11.61 -1.43
C ASP A 113 9.05 12.28 -0.29
N ASP A 114 8.62 13.47 0.13
CA ASP A 114 9.26 14.19 1.24
C ASP A 114 8.56 13.94 2.58
N CYS A 115 7.58 13.03 2.62
CA CYS A 115 6.70 12.78 3.75
C CYS A 115 6.15 14.06 4.39
N LYS A 116 5.75 14.99 3.53
CA LYS A 116 5.34 16.36 3.87
C LYS A 116 3.82 16.47 3.84
N ILE A 117 3.27 17.07 4.89
CA ILE A 117 1.85 17.25 5.11
C ILE A 117 1.59 18.75 5.26
N THR A 118 0.67 19.27 4.46
CA THR A 118 0.25 20.67 4.52
C THR A 118 -1.15 20.73 5.10
N LEU A 119 -1.35 21.53 6.14
CA LEU A 119 -2.66 21.80 6.72
C LEU A 119 -3.33 22.98 6.02
N SER A 120 -4.66 23.02 6.04
CA SER A 120 -5.43 24.16 5.54
C SER A 120 -5.23 25.43 6.37
N SER A 121 -4.90 25.27 7.66
CA SER A 121 -4.70 26.36 8.62
C SER A 121 -3.61 26.00 9.63
N ALA A 122 -2.81 26.99 10.01
CA ALA A 122 -1.74 26.80 10.98
C ALA A 122 -2.31 26.54 12.38
N PRO A 123 -1.80 25.54 13.14
CA PRO A 123 -2.23 25.31 14.50
C PRO A 123 -1.77 26.44 15.41
N ALA A 124 -2.63 26.87 16.32
CA ALA A 124 -2.31 27.92 17.28
C ALA A 124 -1.13 27.52 18.18
N SER A 125 -0.38 28.53 18.64
CA SER A 125 0.73 28.33 19.57
C SER A 125 0.25 27.61 20.85
N GLY A 126 1.08 26.70 21.35
CA GLY A 126 0.79 25.90 22.55
C GLY A 126 0.03 24.59 22.29
N TYR A 127 -0.43 24.33 21.06
CA TYR A 127 -1.00 23.04 20.69
C TYR A 127 0.09 21.98 20.50
N LYS A 128 -0.27 20.72 20.73
CA LYS A 128 0.54 19.55 20.35
C LYS A 128 -0.06 18.94 19.09
N VAL A 129 0.77 18.73 18.07
CA VAL A 129 0.36 18.11 16.81
C VAL A 129 0.73 16.63 16.83
N TYR A 130 -0.23 15.77 16.52
CA TYR A 130 -0.04 14.33 16.33
C TYR A 130 -0.53 13.93 14.95
N ILE A 131 0.21 13.05 14.28
CA ILE A 131 -0.12 12.60 12.93
C ILE A 131 -0.28 11.08 12.95
N SER A 132 -1.37 10.60 12.35
CA SER A 132 -1.53 9.18 12.03
C SER A 132 -1.48 9.02 10.52
N TYR A 133 -0.60 8.14 10.07
CA TYR A 133 -0.27 7.93 8.66
C TYR A 133 0.22 6.50 8.47
N SER A 134 0.33 6.07 7.23
CA SER A 134 1.01 4.84 6.87
C SER A 134 2.24 5.17 6.04
N TRP A 135 3.27 4.36 6.15
CA TRP A 135 4.48 4.52 5.34
C TRP A 135 4.93 3.19 4.76
N CYS A 136 5.63 3.27 3.64
CA CYS A 136 6.22 2.12 2.97
C CYS A 136 7.60 2.50 2.40
N TYR A 137 8.38 1.49 2.03
CA TYR A 137 9.75 1.69 1.53
C TYR A 137 9.84 1.92 0.02
N LYS A 138 8.70 1.87 -0.66
CA LYS A 138 8.59 1.92 -2.12
C LYS A 138 7.45 2.84 -2.46
N ASP A 139 7.70 3.82 -3.31
CA ASP A 139 6.69 4.79 -3.72
C ASP A 139 5.43 4.08 -4.27
N PRO A 140 4.27 4.25 -3.64
CA PRO A 140 2.99 3.72 -4.12
C PRO A 140 2.41 4.56 -5.27
N ALA A 141 2.79 5.84 -5.42
CA ALA A 141 2.36 6.68 -6.53
C ALA A 141 2.98 6.21 -7.86
N THR A 142 4.22 5.70 -7.81
CA THR A 142 4.91 5.04 -8.92
C THR A 142 5.20 3.57 -8.56
N PRO A 143 4.22 2.65 -8.67
CA PRO A 143 4.36 1.30 -8.16
C PRO A 143 5.61 0.62 -8.74
N ASP A 144 6.56 0.27 -7.85
CA ASP A 144 7.75 -0.48 -8.22
C ASP A 144 7.34 -1.77 -8.96
N ALA A 145 8.14 -2.17 -9.95
CA ALA A 145 7.85 -3.36 -10.76
C ALA A 145 7.59 -4.61 -9.89
N ASN A 146 8.18 -4.69 -8.69
CA ASN A 146 7.94 -5.78 -7.75
C ASN A 146 6.55 -5.71 -7.10
N ILE A 147 6.01 -4.52 -6.80
CA ILE A 147 4.65 -4.35 -6.24
C ILE A 147 3.62 -4.70 -7.31
N LYS A 148 3.83 -4.24 -8.55
CA LYS A 148 2.99 -4.63 -9.69
C LYS A 148 3.00 -6.15 -9.88
N LEU A 149 4.18 -6.77 -9.83
CA LEU A 149 4.33 -8.21 -9.98
C LEU A 149 3.66 -8.99 -8.83
N ALA A 150 3.85 -8.57 -7.58
CA ALA A 150 3.21 -9.17 -6.41
C ALA A 150 1.68 -9.11 -6.51
N THR A 151 1.14 -7.94 -6.84
CA THR A 151 -0.31 -7.76 -7.04
C THR A 151 -0.83 -8.65 -8.17
N THR A 152 -0.05 -8.81 -9.25
CA THR A 152 -0.40 -9.69 -10.38
C THR A 152 -0.42 -11.16 -9.98
N TYR A 153 0.56 -11.63 -9.19
CA TYR A 153 0.58 -12.99 -8.67
C TYR A 153 -0.59 -13.27 -7.72
N LEU A 154 -0.90 -12.35 -6.81
CA LEU A 154 -2.03 -12.52 -5.90
C LEU A 154 -3.35 -12.53 -6.66
N THR A 155 -3.53 -11.63 -7.62
CA THR A 155 -4.70 -11.61 -8.50
C THR A 155 -4.84 -12.93 -9.24
N ALA A 156 -3.76 -13.45 -9.83
CA ALA A 156 -3.76 -14.73 -10.53
C ALA A 156 -4.18 -15.88 -9.59
N ALA A 157 -3.63 -15.94 -8.38
CA ALA A 157 -3.98 -16.95 -7.38
C ALA A 157 -5.48 -16.91 -7.05
N LEU A 158 -6.02 -15.72 -6.81
CA LEU A 158 -7.44 -15.52 -6.49
C LEU A 158 -8.36 -15.86 -7.66
N CYS A 159 -7.96 -15.54 -8.91
CA CYS A 159 -8.71 -15.93 -10.10
C CYS A 159 -8.79 -17.46 -10.24
N TYR A 160 -7.66 -18.17 -10.12
CA TYR A 160 -7.67 -19.64 -10.18
C TYR A 160 -8.46 -20.25 -9.03
N LYS A 161 -8.34 -19.70 -7.82
CA LYS A 161 -9.15 -20.12 -6.68
C LYS A 161 -10.64 -19.97 -6.97
N LYS A 162 -11.09 -18.83 -7.50
CA LYS A 162 -12.49 -18.60 -7.87
C LYS A 162 -13.01 -19.59 -8.93
N ILE A 163 -12.18 -19.97 -9.89
CA ILE A 163 -12.56 -20.92 -10.96
C ILE A 163 -12.63 -22.35 -10.43
N TYR A 164 -11.69 -22.74 -9.57
CA TYR A 164 -11.53 -24.10 -9.09
C TYR A 164 -12.30 -24.41 -7.81
N ASP A 165 -12.77 -23.39 -7.10
CA ASP A 165 -13.56 -23.57 -5.90
C ASP A 165 -14.83 -24.38 -6.21
N GLY A 166 -15.07 -25.43 -5.44
CA GLY A 166 -16.18 -26.38 -5.66
C GLY A 166 -15.97 -27.43 -6.76
N LEU A 167 -14.85 -27.45 -7.49
CA LEU A 167 -14.55 -28.51 -8.46
C LEU A 167 -13.89 -29.71 -7.80
N SER A 168 -14.30 -30.92 -8.21
CA SER A 168 -13.60 -32.14 -7.80
C SER A 168 -12.22 -32.25 -8.46
N PRO A 169 -11.15 -32.58 -7.71
CA PRO A 169 -9.82 -32.84 -8.27
C PRO A 169 -9.80 -34.08 -9.15
N GLU A 170 -10.75 -34.99 -8.97
CA GLU A 170 -10.83 -36.24 -9.72
C GLU A 170 -12.27 -36.56 -10.13
N GLN A 171 -12.45 -37.02 -11.35
CA GLN A 171 -13.70 -37.59 -11.84
C GLN A 171 -13.44 -38.96 -12.45
N VAL A 172 -14.24 -39.94 -12.06
CA VAL A 172 -14.12 -41.33 -12.51
C VAL A 172 -15.36 -41.71 -13.31
N TYR A 173 -15.14 -42.18 -14.53
CA TYR A 173 -16.19 -42.72 -15.40
C TYR A 173 -15.81 -44.15 -15.78
N GLY A 174 -16.37 -45.13 -15.06
CA GLY A 174 -16.01 -46.54 -15.22
C GLY A 174 -14.52 -46.76 -14.98
N ASN A 175 -13.80 -47.21 -16.00
CA ASN A 175 -12.36 -47.49 -15.94
C ASN A 175 -11.48 -46.28 -16.29
N VAL A 176 -12.07 -45.14 -16.68
CA VAL A 176 -11.32 -43.92 -17.03
C VAL A 176 -11.34 -42.95 -15.85
N ARG A 177 -10.17 -42.41 -15.52
CA ARG A 177 -9.98 -41.43 -14.44
C ARG A 177 -9.40 -40.14 -15.02
N PHE A 178 -10.11 -39.04 -14.82
CA PHE A 178 -9.64 -37.69 -15.15
C PHE A 178 -9.18 -37.01 -13.87
N LYS A 179 -7.96 -36.47 -13.88
CA LYS A 179 -7.39 -35.68 -12.78
C LYS A 179 -7.23 -34.24 -13.24
N ARG A 180 -7.64 -33.30 -12.40
CA ARG A 180 -7.44 -31.87 -12.59
C ARG A 180 -6.39 -31.37 -11.60
N ASP A 181 -5.46 -30.56 -12.08
CA ASP A 181 -4.52 -29.86 -11.20
C ASP A 181 -5.23 -28.67 -10.55
N LEU A 182 -5.56 -28.81 -9.27
CA LEU A 182 -6.17 -27.75 -8.45
C LEU A 182 -5.14 -26.98 -7.62
N THR A 183 -3.83 -27.16 -7.86
CA THR A 183 -2.77 -26.56 -7.03
C THR A 183 -2.20 -25.26 -7.60
N VAL A 184 -2.70 -24.82 -8.75
CA VAL A 184 -2.18 -23.65 -9.48
C VAL A 184 -2.34 -22.36 -8.67
N ASP A 185 -3.44 -22.22 -7.94
CA ASP A 185 -3.69 -21.11 -7.02
C ASP A 185 -2.58 -21.01 -5.95
N SER A 186 -2.24 -22.12 -5.31
CA SER A 186 -1.21 -22.19 -4.27
C SER A 186 0.18 -21.84 -4.81
N LYS A 187 0.47 -22.20 -6.06
CA LYS A 187 1.74 -21.85 -6.72
C LYS A 187 1.86 -20.34 -6.92
N TYR A 188 0.82 -19.68 -7.41
CA TYR A 188 0.83 -18.23 -7.58
C TYR A 188 0.83 -17.48 -6.24
N TYR A 189 0.13 -18.02 -5.24
CA TYR A 189 0.15 -17.46 -3.88
C TYR A 189 1.56 -17.53 -3.27
N LYS A 190 2.30 -18.63 -3.46
CA LYS A 190 3.69 -18.74 -3.02
C LYS A 190 4.60 -17.73 -3.73
N LEU A 191 4.42 -17.51 -5.04
CA LEU A 191 5.16 -16.49 -5.79
C LEU A 191 4.87 -15.06 -5.29
N TYR A 192 3.63 -14.82 -4.85
CA TYR A 192 3.24 -13.60 -4.16
C TYR A 192 4.03 -13.44 -2.84
N GLU A 193 3.99 -14.44 -1.96
CA GLU A 193 4.72 -14.41 -0.68
C GLU A 193 6.23 -14.18 -0.89
N ASP A 194 6.83 -14.88 -1.85
CA ASP A 194 8.24 -14.70 -2.21
C ASP A 194 8.53 -13.26 -2.69
N SER A 195 7.59 -12.63 -3.40
CA SER A 195 7.71 -11.25 -3.87
C SER A 195 7.60 -10.25 -2.72
N ILE A 196 6.65 -10.44 -1.80
CA ILE A 196 6.52 -9.61 -0.59
C ILE A 196 7.77 -9.73 0.29
N ASN A 197 8.28 -10.94 0.51
CA ASN A 197 9.52 -11.15 1.26
C ASN A 197 10.71 -10.44 0.60
N LYS A 198 10.79 -10.39 -0.73
CA LYS A 198 11.83 -9.64 -1.45
C LYS A 198 11.66 -8.13 -1.31
N ILE A 199 10.43 -7.62 -1.31
CA ILE A 199 10.13 -6.20 -1.09
C ILE A 199 10.57 -5.81 0.34
N ASN A 200 10.18 -6.61 1.32
CA ASN A 200 10.44 -6.38 2.75
C ASN A 200 11.89 -6.68 3.19
N SER A 201 12.65 -7.48 2.45
CA SER A 201 14.08 -7.70 2.74
C SER A 201 14.99 -6.63 2.10
N LYS A 202 14.57 -6.03 0.99
CA LYS A 202 15.29 -4.89 0.39
C LYS A 202 15.12 -3.60 1.17
N SER A 203 14.09 -3.50 2.02
CA SER A 203 13.85 -2.34 2.86
C SER A 203 14.73 -2.23 4.10
N SER A 204 15.36 -3.33 4.53
CA SER A 204 16.36 -3.32 5.61
C SER A 204 17.77 -2.97 5.13
N GLY A 205 17.96 -2.66 3.84
CA GLY A 205 19.23 -2.27 3.27
C GLY A 205 19.66 -0.87 3.71
N THR A 206 20.93 -0.71 4.04
CA THR A 206 21.57 0.57 4.34
C THR A 206 21.37 1.54 3.18
N TRP A 207 20.65 2.63 3.40
CA TRP A 207 20.49 3.69 2.41
C TRP A 207 21.84 4.37 2.17
N ALA A 208 22.25 4.46 0.91
CA ALA A 208 23.38 5.28 0.49
C ALA A 208 22.84 6.58 -0.10
N GLU A 209 23.16 7.71 0.52
CA GLU A 209 22.88 9.02 -0.07
C GLU A 209 23.74 9.15 -1.33
N GLY A 210 23.08 9.26 -2.49
CA GLY A 210 23.75 9.59 -3.73
C GLY A 210 23.89 11.10 -3.83
N GLU A 211 25.10 11.62 -3.60
CA GLU A 211 25.41 12.99 -3.99
C GLU A 211 25.42 13.06 -5.53
N ILE A 212 24.44 13.73 -6.10
CA ILE A 212 24.49 14.12 -7.52
C ILE A 212 25.36 15.38 -7.59
N PHE A 213 26.59 15.20 -8.05
CA PHE A 213 27.50 16.31 -8.41
C PHE A 213 27.10 16.95 -9.73
#